data_AF-A0A6J6WTD0-F1
#
_entry.id   AF-A0A6J6WTD0-F1
#
_cell.length_a   1.000
_cell.length_b   1.000
_cell.length_c   1.000
_cell.angle_alpha   90.00
_cell.angle_beta   90.00
_cell.angle_gamma   90.00
#
_symmetry.space_group_name_H-M   'P 1'
#
loop_
_entity.id
_entity.type
_entity.pdbx_description
1 polymer ?
#
loop_
_entity_poly.entity_id
_entity_poly.type
_entity_poly.pdbx_seq_one_letter_code
_entity_poly.pdbx_strand_id
1 'polypeptide(L)' 'MVRLDGNNVLEGRAILNAANHPLVEQAETMDGAASRAAELAAK' A
#
# COMPACT_ATOMS: atom_id res chain seq x y z
N MET A 1 -0.19 1.78 -5.20
CA MET A 1 0.04 1.98 -3.75
C MET A 1 -1.27 2.17 -3.04
N VAL A 2 -1.49 1.44 -1.94
CA VAL A 2 -2.68 1.62 -1.10
C VAL A 2 -2.22 1.96 0.32
N ARG A 3 -2.74 3.04 0.87
CA ARG A 3 -2.56 3.41 2.28
C ARG A 3 -3.89 3.19 3.00
N LEU A 4 -3.87 2.38 4.04
CA LEU A 4 -5.02 2.16 4.93
C LEU A 4 -4.87 3.09 6.12
N ASP A 5 -5.92 3.88 6.41
CA ASP A 5 -6.02 4.71 7.62
C ASP A 5 -7.35 4.41 8.34
N GLY A 6 -7.32 4.30 9.68
CA GLY A 6 -8.50 4.01 10.51
C GLY A 6 -8.26 2.97 11.61
N ASN A 7 -9.32 2.61 12.36
CA ASN A 7 -9.23 1.70 13.51
C ASN A 7 -8.79 0.26 13.15
N ASN A 8 -9.02 -0.18 11.91
CA ASN A 8 -8.77 -1.56 11.47
C ASN A 8 -7.59 -1.68 10.48
N VAL A 9 -6.63 -0.75 10.53
CA VAL A 9 -5.45 -0.77 9.64
C VAL A 9 -4.66 -2.06 9.74
N LEU A 10 -4.53 -2.62 10.94
CA LEU A 10 -3.81 -3.88 11.16
C LEU A 10 -4.51 -5.05 10.49
N GLU A 11 -5.84 -5.11 10.61
CA GLU A 11 -6.67 -6.14 9.97
C GLU A 11 -6.62 -6.01 8.44
N GLY A 12 -6.75 -4.79 7.91
CA GLY A 12 -6.63 -4.55 6.47
C GLY A 12 -5.25 -4.91 5.93
N ARG A 13 -4.17 -4.62 6.68
CA ARG A 13 -2.80 -5.02 6.31
C ARG A 13 -2.63 -6.53 6.30
N ALA A 14 -3.24 -7.24 7.26
CA ALA A 14 -3.24 -8.70 7.31
C ALA A 14 -4.00 -9.31 6.12
N ILE A 15 -5.15 -8.75 5.75
CA ILE A 15 -5.93 -9.18 4.59
C ILE A 15 -5.14 -8.99 3.30
N LEU A 16 -4.51 -7.82 3.11
CA LEU A 16 -3.71 -7.54 1.92
C LEU A 16 -2.45 -8.42 1.84
N ASN A 17 -1.81 -8.71 2.97
CA ASN A 17 -0.69 -9.66 3.03
C ASN A 17 -1.13 -11.09 2.71
N ALA A 18 -2.29 -11.52 3.21
CA ALA A 18 -2.85 -12.84 2.91
C ALA A 18 -3.28 -12.97 1.44
N ALA A 19 -3.79 -11.88 0.85
CA ALA A 19 -4.17 -11.84 -0.56
C ALA A 19 -2.95 -11.86 -1.51
N ASN A 20 -1.77 -11.44 -1.02
CA ASN A 20 -0.48 -11.43 -1.72
C ASN A 20 -0.57 -11.04 -3.21
N HIS A 21 -1.31 -9.96 -3.48
CA HIS A 21 -1.67 -9.59 -4.84
C HIS A 21 -0.48 -8.89 -5.53
N PRO A 22 -0.03 -9.37 -6.71
CA PRO A 22 1.23 -8.92 -7.34
C PRO A 22 1.26 -7.45 -7.77
N LEU A 23 0.09 -6.82 -7.89
CA LEU A 23 -0.06 -5.39 -8.23
C LEU A 23 -0.30 -4.49 -7.01
N VAL A 24 -0.37 -5.06 -5.80
CA VAL A 24 -0.62 -4.31 -4.57
C VAL A 24 0.64 -4.26 -3.74
N GLU A 25 1.13 -3.04 -3.53
CA GLU A 25 2.24 -2.74 -2.64
C GLU A 25 1.73 -1.84 -1.51
N GLN A 26 2.06 -2.22 -0.28
CA GLN A 26 1.62 -1.50 0.93
C GLN A 26 2.70 -0.51 1.35
N ALA A 27 2.33 0.76 1.51
CA ALA A 27 3.23 1.79 1.98
C ALA A 27 3.04 2.05 3.49
N GLU A 28 4.13 2.40 4.17
CA GLU A 28 4.12 2.77 5.60
C GLU A 28 3.83 4.25 5.83
N THR A 29 4.20 5.11 4.87
CA THR A 29 3.99 6.56 4.94
C THR A 29 3.29 7.08 3.68
N MET A 30 2.57 8.21 3.82
CA MET A 30 1.90 8.85 2.67
C MET A 30 2.90 9.30 1.60
N ASP A 31 3.98 9.96 2.03
CA ASP A 31 5.00 10.49 1.13
C ASP A 31 5.76 9.39 0.40
N GLY A 32 6.04 8.26 1.09
CA GLY A 32 6.62 7.07 0.47
C GLY A 32 5.68 6.45 -0.56
N ALA A 33 4.38 6.39 -0.27
CA ALA A 33 3.36 5.91 -1.20
C ALA A 33 3.30 6.77 -2.47
N ALA A 34 3.31 8.09 -2.32
CA ALA A 34 3.25 9.04 -3.42
C ALA A 34 4.48 8.97 -4.32
N SER A 35 5.68 8.95 -3.71
CA SER A 35 6.96 8.87 -4.45
C SER A 35 7.03 7.58 -5.27
N ARG A 36 6.70 6.44 -4.66
CA ARG A 36 6.77 5.15 -5.34
C ARG A 36 5.67 4.97 -6.39
N ALA A 37 4.50 5.55 -6.18
CA ALA A 37 3.46 5.62 -7.21
C ALA A 37 3.91 6.43 -8.43
N ALA A 38 4.59 7.56 -8.21
CA ALA A 38 5.16 8.37 -9.29
C ALA A 38 6.25 7.62 -10.07
N GLU A 39 7.13 6.90 -9.38
CA GLU A 39 8.14 6.04 -10.03
C GLU A 39 7.53 4.94 -10.89
N LEU A 40 6.47 4.27 -10.39
CA LEU A 40 5.77 3.23 -11.14
C LEU A 40 5.01 3.78 -12.34
N ALA A 41 4.48 5.01 -12.24
CA ALA A 41 3.77 5.67 -13.33
C ALA A 41 4.71 6.26 -14.40
N ALA A 42 5.96 6.53 -14.05
CA ALA A 42 6.98 7.05 -14.98
C ALA A 42 7.71 5.95 -15.77
N LYS A 43 7.37 4.68 -15.55
CA LYS A 43 7.94 3.51 -16.22
C LYS A 43 7.02 2.99 -17.31
#